data_AF-A0A1Y0H7X1-F1
#
_entry.id   AF-A0A1Y0H7X1-F1
#
_cell.length_a   1.000
_cell.length_b   1.000
_cell.length_c   1.000
_cell.angle_alpha   90.00
_cell.angle_beta   90.00
_cell.angle_gamma   90.00
#
_symmetry.space_group_name_H-M   'P 1'
#
loop_
_entity.id
_entity.type
_entity.pdbx_description
1 polymer ?
#
loop_
_entity_poly.entity_id
_entity_poly.type
_entity_poly.pdbx_seq_one_letter_code
_entity_poly.pdbx_strand_id
1 'polypeptide(L)'
;MMTPFDWQEAMGQRAQYVAGRLSGAIPVLAVSCADGIVLATFSRVQPKVYEIYDELVFAAIGQSADVEQMRVAAIEFVHREGYQRSKRDVSIQRVVQTMSMPMKNAFNDYRGAPLVAKCLYAEVRETPADDMYYVMDYDGDYLPDRRGAVLTGLTEPDAELDALVNDLKWAESSHEETVAGLRPVLEVRAERALENDGEIQFEAALIRRGGSRRRRFYRL
;
A
#
# COMPACT_ATOMS: atom_id res chain seq x y z
N MET A 1 -35.25 -11.77 10.82
CA MET A 1 -34.46 -12.39 9.74
C MET A 1 -34.16 -11.29 8.75
N MET A 2 -32.88 -11.07 8.41
CA MET A 2 -32.48 -10.02 7.45
C MET A 2 -32.89 -10.48 6.04
N THR A 3 -33.52 -9.61 5.24
CA THR A 3 -33.84 -9.97 3.86
C THR A 3 -32.60 -9.81 2.96
N PRO A 4 -32.56 -10.48 1.79
CA PRO A 4 -31.47 -10.25 0.82
C PRO A 4 -31.34 -8.79 0.36
N PHE A 5 -32.45 -8.04 0.31
CA PHE A 5 -32.45 -6.61 -0.02
C PHE A 5 -31.80 -5.78 1.09
N ASP A 6 -32.19 -6.02 2.35
CA ASP A 6 -31.60 -5.34 3.51
C ASP A 6 -30.08 -5.59 3.59
N TRP A 7 -29.64 -6.80 3.20
CA TRP A 7 -28.21 -7.13 3.14
C TRP A 7 -27.48 -6.34 2.05
N GLN A 8 -28.04 -6.26 0.84
CA GLN A 8 -27.44 -5.49 -0.25
C GLN A 8 -27.34 -4.00 0.10
N GLU A 9 -28.39 -3.43 0.68
CA GLU A 9 -28.39 -2.03 1.13
C GLU A 9 -27.35 -1.80 2.22
N ALA A 10 -27.27 -2.68 3.22
CA ALA A 10 -26.26 -2.59 4.28
C ALA A 10 -24.82 -2.67 3.72
N MET A 11 -24.56 -3.55 2.75
CA MET A 11 -23.25 -3.63 2.09
C MET A 11 -22.95 -2.35 1.29
N GLY A 12 -23.93 -1.80 0.58
CA GLY A 12 -23.79 -0.53 -0.15
C GLY A 12 -23.47 0.64 0.78
N GLN A 13 -24.19 0.77 1.90
CA GLN A 13 -23.94 1.82 2.89
C GLN A 13 -22.54 1.68 3.53
N ARG A 14 -22.08 0.45 3.78
CA ARG A 14 -20.72 0.20 4.29
C ARG A 14 -19.65 0.58 3.26
N ALA A 15 -19.81 0.19 2.00
CA ALA A 15 -18.88 0.58 0.94
C ALA A 15 -18.80 2.12 0.81
N GLN A 16 -19.94 2.81 0.81
CA GLN A 16 -20.00 4.27 0.77
C GLN A 16 -19.34 4.91 2.00
N TYR A 17 -19.57 4.35 3.19
CA TYR A 17 -18.91 4.81 4.41
C TYR A 17 -17.39 4.71 4.30
N VAL A 18 -16.85 3.54 3.92
CA VAL A 18 -15.40 3.36 3.82
C VAL A 18 -14.80 4.22 2.70
N ALA A 19 -15.41 4.24 1.52
CA ALA A 19 -14.98 5.08 0.40
C ALA A 19 -14.96 6.57 0.77
N GLY A 20 -16.00 7.06 1.46
CA GLY A 20 -16.07 8.44 1.93
C GLY A 20 -14.98 8.78 2.96
N ARG A 21 -14.54 7.80 3.75
CA ARG A 21 -13.44 7.98 4.71
C ARG A 21 -12.06 7.93 4.06
N LEU A 22 -11.93 7.25 2.92
CA LEU A 22 -10.70 7.11 2.17
C LEU A 22 -10.51 8.20 1.11
N SER A 23 -11.58 8.81 0.59
CA SER A 23 -11.55 9.72 -0.57
C SER A 23 -10.53 10.87 -0.46
N GLY A 24 -10.31 11.40 0.74
CA GLY A 24 -9.34 12.46 1.02
C GLY A 24 -7.90 11.99 1.29
N ALA A 25 -7.61 10.69 1.12
CA ALA A 25 -6.28 10.17 1.36
C ALA A 25 -5.30 10.60 0.27
N ILE A 26 -4.19 11.21 0.68
CA ILE A 26 -3.07 11.47 -0.22
C ILE A 26 -2.52 10.12 -0.71
N PRO A 27 -2.35 9.92 -2.02
CA PRO A 27 -1.94 8.64 -2.57
C PRO A 27 -0.50 8.29 -2.21
N VAL A 28 -0.21 6.99 -2.17
CA VAL A 28 1.15 6.44 -2.10
C VAL A 28 1.49 5.87 -3.47
N LEU A 29 2.62 6.26 -4.03
CA LEU A 29 3.15 5.73 -5.28
C LEU A 29 4.30 4.77 -4.97
N ALA A 30 4.29 3.59 -5.58
CA ALA A 30 5.39 2.63 -5.53
C ALA A 30 5.93 2.40 -6.93
N VAL A 31 7.24 2.57 -7.12
CA VAL A 31 7.89 2.51 -8.42
C VAL A 31 9.17 1.70 -8.33
N SER A 32 9.36 0.81 -9.30
CA SER A 32 10.59 0.04 -9.47
C SER A 32 11.65 0.89 -10.18
N CYS A 33 12.83 0.98 -9.58
CA CYS A 33 13.99 1.70 -10.10
C CYS A 33 15.27 0.85 -10.05
N ALA A 34 16.38 1.38 -10.58
CA ALA A 34 17.65 0.68 -10.62
C ALA A 34 18.12 0.23 -9.21
N ASP A 35 17.90 1.08 -8.21
CA ASP A 35 18.33 0.84 -6.83
C ASP A 35 17.38 -0.06 -6.03
N GLY A 36 16.16 -0.35 -6.51
CA GLY A 36 15.13 -1.08 -5.76
C GLY A 36 13.73 -0.52 -5.97
N ILE A 37 12.88 -0.58 -4.96
CA ILE A 37 11.53 0.01 -5.04
C ILE A 37 11.49 1.27 -4.18
N VAL A 38 11.12 2.39 -4.81
CA VAL A 38 10.84 3.66 -4.13
C VAL A 38 9.34 3.71 -3.84
N LEU A 39 8.99 4.04 -2.60
CA LEU A 39 7.65 4.42 -2.21
C LEU A 39 7.66 5.89 -1.80
N ALA A 40 6.75 6.69 -2.35
CA ALA A 40 6.67 8.13 -2.11
C ALA A 40 5.22 8.57 -1.84
N THR A 41 5.04 9.49 -0.90
CA THR A 41 3.75 10.06 -0.50
C THR A 41 3.97 11.38 0.23
N PHE A 42 2.89 12.08 0.58
CA PHE A 42 2.89 12.96 1.74
C PHE A 42 2.13 12.30 2.89
N SER A 43 2.61 12.56 4.10
CA SER A 43 2.01 12.15 5.37
C SER A 43 1.71 13.37 6.23
N ARG A 44 0.80 13.24 7.20
CA ARG A 44 0.51 14.30 8.17
C ARG A 44 1.34 14.09 9.43
N VAL A 45 0.86 13.20 10.30
CA VAL A 45 1.53 12.88 11.58
C VAL A 45 2.11 11.47 11.57
N GLN A 46 1.41 10.52 10.96
CA GLN A 46 1.82 9.12 10.94
C GLN A 46 2.36 8.75 9.55
N PRO A 47 3.49 8.03 9.48
CA PRO A 47 4.00 7.53 8.23
C PRO A 47 2.99 6.57 7.60
N LYS A 48 3.05 6.43 6.28
CA LYS A 48 2.22 5.48 5.55
C LYS A 48 3.02 4.28 5.09
N VAL A 49 4.35 4.37 5.05
CA VAL A 49 5.24 3.35 4.48
C VAL A 49 6.06 2.69 5.58
N TYR A 50 6.19 1.36 5.55
CA TYR A 50 6.80 0.54 6.60
C TYR A 50 7.55 -0.67 6.03
N GLU A 51 8.70 -0.99 6.61
CA GLU A 51 9.34 -2.30 6.43
C GLU A 51 8.51 -3.38 7.13
N ILE A 52 8.23 -4.49 6.44
CA ILE A 52 7.62 -5.67 7.07
C ILE A 52 8.53 -6.90 7.02
N TYR A 53 9.45 -6.98 6.05
CA TYR A 53 10.44 -8.05 5.98
C TYR A 53 11.65 -7.66 5.12
N ASP A 54 12.67 -8.53 5.06
CA ASP A 54 13.94 -8.29 4.36
C ASP A 54 13.75 -7.77 2.91
N GLU A 55 12.71 -8.23 2.20
CA GLU A 55 12.41 -7.87 0.81
C GLU A 55 11.01 -7.26 0.63
N LEU A 56 10.31 -6.97 1.73
CA LEU A 56 8.90 -6.60 1.72
C LEU A 56 8.63 -5.25 2.39
N VAL A 57 7.91 -4.40 1.67
CA VAL A 57 7.37 -3.13 2.17
C VAL A 57 5.85 -3.19 2.22
N PHE A 58 5.30 -2.56 3.25
CA PHE A 58 3.89 -2.28 3.41
C PHE A 58 3.66 -0.77 3.33
N ALA A 59 2.64 -0.35 2.60
CA ALA A 59 2.09 0.98 2.71
C ALA A 59 0.57 0.93 2.89
N ALA A 60 0.00 1.91 3.56
CA ALA A 60 -1.45 1.95 3.74
C ALA A 60 -2.00 3.37 3.88
N ILE A 61 -3.29 3.50 3.55
CA ILE A 61 -4.10 4.70 3.77
C ILE A 61 -5.35 4.30 4.53
N GLY A 62 -5.88 5.21 5.35
CA GLY A 62 -7.10 4.99 6.10
C GLY A 62 -6.98 5.43 7.56
N GLN A 63 -7.76 4.81 8.42
CA GLN A 63 -7.76 5.08 9.85
C GLN A 63 -6.55 4.44 10.51
N SER A 64 -5.82 5.21 11.32
CA SER A 64 -4.57 4.78 11.96
C SER A 64 -4.63 3.44 12.69
N ALA A 65 -5.72 3.19 13.42
CA ALA A 65 -5.90 1.94 14.17
C ALA A 65 -6.03 0.73 13.23
N ASP A 66 -6.77 0.87 12.14
CA ASP A 66 -7.02 -0.20 11.17
C ASP A 66 -5.77 -0.46 10.33
N VAL A 67 -5.08 0.61 9.93
CA VAL A 67 -3.76 0.54 9.26
C VAL A 67 -2.75 -0.21 10.14
N GLU A 68 -2.68 0.14 11.41
CA GLU A 68 -1.76 -0.51 12.35
C GLU A 68 -2.13 -1.97 12.60
N GLN A 69 -3.42 -2.28 12.71
CA GLN A 69 -3.90 -3.66 12.82
C GLN A 69 -3.43 -4.51 11.63
N MET A 70 -3.57 -4.01 10.40
CA MET A 70 -3.12 -4.70 9.19
C MET A 70 -1.60 -4.85 9.13
N ARG A 71 -0.87 -3.80 9.53
CA ARG A 71 0.60 -3.82 9.57
C ARG A 71 1.13 -4.87 10.54
N VAL A 72 0.59 -4.88 11.77
CA VAL A 72 0.99 -5.84 12.81
C VAL A 72 0.69 -7.27 12.35
N ALA A 73 -0.51 -7.51 11.81
CA ALA A 73 -0.88 -8.83 11.29
C ALA A 73 0.06 -9.31 10.16
N ALA A 74 0.45 -8.42 9.24
CA ALA A 74 1.39 -8.74 8.18
C ALA A 74 2.78 -9.09 8.73
N ILE A 75 3.30 -8.30 9.69
CA ILE A 75 4.60 -8.54 10.35
C ILE A 75 4.61 -9.87 11.09
N GLU A 76 3.56 -10.15 11.87
CA GLU A 76 3.44 -11.41 12.59
C GLU A 76 3.42 -12.60 11.64
N PHE A 77 2.70 -12.48 10.51
CA PHE A 77 2.66 -13.50 9.48
C PHE A 77 4.04 -13.76 8.87
N VAL A 78 4.73 -12.74 8.38
CA VAL A 78 6.04 -12.92 7.71
C VAL A 78 7.12 -13.43 8.67
N HIS A 79 7.11 -12.99 9.93
CA HIS A 79 8.03 -13.50 10.94
C HIS A 79 7.75 -14.96 11.29
N ARG A 80 6.48 -15.33 11.42
CA ARG A 80 6.09 -16.73 11.66
C ARG A 80 6.49 -17.62 10.49
N GLU A 81 6.15 -17.21 9.26
CA GLU A 81 6.44 -17.98 8.05
C GLU A 81 7.97 -18.14 7.85
N GLY A 82 8.74 -17.07 8.03
CA GLY A 82 10.19 -17.11 7.92
C GLY A 82 10.87 -17.95 9.00
N TYR A 83 10.28 -18.03 10.20
CA TYR A 83 10.77 -18.89 11.29
C TYR A 83 10.39 -20.37 11.09
N GLN A 84 9.15 -20.65 10.70
CA GLN A 84 8.64 -22.01 10.53
C GLN A 84 9.19 -22.71 9.28
N ARG A 85 9.53 -21.94 8.24
CA ARG A 85 10.08 -22.45 6.98
C ARG A 85 11.49 -21.92 6.77
N SER A 86 11.63 -20.90 5.94
CA SER A 86 12.88 -20.25 5.60
C SER A 86 12.59 -18.79 5.26
N LYS A 87 13.55 -17.90 5.49
CA LYS A 87 13.48 -16.51 5.06
C LYS A 87 13.15 -16.37 3.56
N ARG A 88 13.67 -17.29 2.74
CA ARG A 88 13.45 -17.32 1.28
C ARG A 88 12.04 -17.77 0.88
N ASP A 89 11.30 -18.40 1.78
CA ASP A 89 9.93 -18.87 1.51
C ASP A 89 8.87 -17.82 1.84
N VAL A 90 9.28 -16.71 2.45
CA VAL A 90 8.43 -15.53 2.67
C VAL A 90 8.27 -14.82 1.33
N SER A 91 7.03 -14.69 0.88
CA SER A 91 6.69 -14.03 -0.39
C SER A 91 5.47 -13.15 -0.21
N ILE A 92 5.41 -12.05 -0.97
CA ILE A 92 4.30 -11.10 -0.92
C ILE A 92 2.95 -11.74 -1.20
N GLN A 93 2.90 -12.71 -2.11
CA GLN A 93 1.67 -13.40 -2.49
C GLN A 93 1.04 -14.08 -1.28
N ARG A 94 1.83 -14.74 -0.43
CA ARG A 94 1.34 -15.38 0.79
C ARG A 94 0.87 -14.35 1.82
N VAL A 95 1.56 -13.22 1.94
CA VAL A 95 1.14 -12.11 2.81
C VAL A 95 -0.26 -11.64 2.40
N VAL A 96 -0.43 -11.29 1.13
CA VAL A 96 -1.68 -10.73 0.61
C VAL A 96 -2.82 -11.74 0.70
N GLN A 97 -2.59 -13.00 0.33
CA GLN A 97 -3.58 -14.07 0.48
C GLN A 97 -4.02 -14.26 1.93
N THR A 98 -3.09 -14.15 2.87
CA THR A 98 -3.39 -14.30 4.30
C THR A 98 -4.12 -13.07 4.86
N MET A 99 -3.77 -11.86 4.40
CA MET A 99 -4.37 -10.59 4.86
C MET A 99 -5.75 -10.33 4.24
N SER A 100 -6.02 -10.86 3.06
CA SER A 100 -7.29 -10.69 2.33
C SER A 100 -8.48 -11.24 3.12
N MET A 101 -8.35 -12.43 3.72
CA MET A 101 -9.47 -13.07 4.43
C MET A 101 -9.92 -12.30 5.69
N PRO A 102 -9.02 -11.84 6.60
CA PRO A 102 -9.40 -10.96 7.70
C PRO A 102 -10.10 -9.67 7.24
N MET A 103 -9.59 -9.01 6.19
CA MET A 103 -10.19 -7.79 5.63
C MET A 103 -11.62 -8.07 5.13
N LYS A 104 -11.78 -9.13 4.32
CA LYS A 104 -13.06 -9.56 3.78
C LYS A 104 -14.07 -9.93 4.88
N ASN A 105 -13.61 -10.60 5.93
CA ASN A 105 -14.47 -10.93 7.06
C ASN A 105 -14.91 -9.68 7.83
N ALA A 106 -14.01 -8.73 8.07
CA ALA A 106 -14.33 -7.47 8.72
C ALA A 106 -15.32 -6.62 7.90
N PHE A 107 -15.17 -6.59 6.58
CA PHE A 107 -16.10 -5.91 5.70
C PHE A 107 -17.51 -6.53 5.77
N ASN A 108 -17.59 -7.87 5.71
CA ASN A 108 -18.86 -8.61 5.72
C ASN A 108 -19.53 -8.72 7.11
N ASP A 109 -18.81 -8.46 8.20
CA ASP A 109 -19.39 -8.49 9.55
C ASP A 109 -20.27 -7.26 9.80
N TYR A 110 -21.58 -7.46 9.71
CA TYR A 110 -22.60 -6.45 9.94
C TYR A 110 -22.75 -6.03 11.41
N ARG A 111 -22.12 -6.75 12.36
CA ARG A 111 -22.18 -6.42 13.80
C ARG A 111 -21.10 -5.42 14.22
N GLY A 112 -20.03 -5.30 13.44
CA GLY A 112 -18.88 -4.43 13.71
C GLY A 112 -18.71 -3.31 12.68
N ALA A 113 -17.91 -2.31 13.03
CA ALA A 113 -17.44 -1.33 12.06
C ALA A 113 -16.50 -2.02 11.04
N PRO A 114 -16.58 -1.67 9.73
CA PRO A 114 -15.62 -2.17 8.77
C PRO A 114 -14.25 -1.57 9.04
N LEU A 115 -13.18 -2.27 8.62
CA LEU A 115 -11.85 -1.66 8.57
C LEU A 115 -11.84 -0.55 7.53
N VAL A 116 -11.36 0.62 7.92
CA VAL A 116 -11.14 1.74 7.01
C VAL A 116 -9.67 1.74 6.62
N ALA A 117 -9.28 0.85 5.72
CA ALA A 117 -7.92 0.76 5.21
C ALA A 117 -7.87 0.24 3.76
N LYS A 118 -6.97 0.81 2.96
CA LYS A 118 -6.43 0.18 1.74
C LYS A 118 -4.94 -0.05 1.94
N CYS A 119 -4.43 -1.17 1.45
CA CYS A 119 -3.04 -1.58 1.66
C CYS A 119 -2.32 -1.78 0.33
N LEU A 120 -1.05 -1.43 0.29
CA LEU A 120 -0.11 -1.74 -0.78
C LEU A 120 1.00 -2.58 -0.18
N TYR A 121 1.31 -3.69 -0.83
CA TYR A 121 2.46 -4.51 -0.53
C TYR A 121 3.39 -4.45 -1.73
N ALA A 122 4.70 -4.36 -1.49
CA ALA A 122 5.73 -4.38 -2.53
C ALA A 122 6.86 -5.34 -2.17
N GLU A 123 7.31 -6.13 -3.14
CA GLU A 123 8.43 -7.07 -2.99
C GLU A 123 9.53 -6.74 -4.00
N VAL A 124 10.71 -6.42 -3.50
CA VAL A 124 11.88 -6.17 -4.35
C VAL A 124 12.54 -7.49 -4.75
N ARG A 125 12.80 -7.67 -6.03
CA ARG A 125 13.46 -8.84 -6.63
C ARG A 125 14.85 -8.48 -7.16
N GLU A 126 15.46 -9.39 -7.93
CA GLU A 126 16.80 -9.19 -8.50
C GLU A 126 16.84 -8.18 -9.64
N THR A 127 15.70 -7.96 -10.33
CA THR A 127 15.60 -6.99 -11.44
C THR A 127 14.33 -6.14 -11.32
N PRO A 128 14.32 -4.91 -11.86
CA PRO A 128 13.14 -4.08 -11.89
C PRO A 128 11.89 -4.73 -12.47
N ALA A 129 12.05 -5.60 -13.48
CA ALA A 129 10.96 -6.27 -14.18
C ALA A 129 10.31 -7.40 -13.37
N ASP A 130 11.00 -7.89 -12.34
CA ASP A 130 10.54 -8.98 -11.48
C ASP A 130 9.87 -8.48 -10.20
N ASP A 131 9.96 -7.17 -9.91
CA ASP A 131 9.32 -6.59 -8.73
C ASP A 131 7.81 -6.81 -8.77
N MET A 132 7.25 -7.07 -7.58
CA MET A 132 5.84 -7.43 -7.44
C MET A 132 5.15 -6.46 -6.50
N TYR A 133 3.93 -6.07 -6.89
CA TYR A 133 3.08 -5.19 -6.11
C TYR A 133 1.70 -5.83 -5.96
N TYR A 134 1.07 -5.56 -4.82
CA TYR A 134 -0.32 -5.91 -4.60
C TYR A 134 -1.01 -4.75 -3.92
N VAL A 135 -2.09 -4.27 -4.53
CA VAL A 135 -3.01 -3.32 -3.89
C VAL A 135 -4.22 -4.10 -3.41
N MET A 136 -4.49 -4.02 -2.11
CA MET A 136 -5.64 -4.63 -1.44
C MET A 136 -6.64 -3.53 -1.08
N ASP A 137 -7.88 -3.71 -1.55
CA ASP A 137 -9.01 -2.84 -1.27
C ASP A 137 -9.63 -3.15 0.11
N TYR A 138 -10.52 -2.28 0.58
CA TYR A 138 -11.13 -2.35 1.92
C TYR A 138 -12.07 -3.55 2.12
N ASP A 139 -12.49 -4.20 1.04
CA ASP A 139 -13.31 -5.41 1.06
C ASP A 139 -12.47 -6.71 1.02
N GLY A 140 -11.14 -6.56 1.00
CA GLY A 140 -10.19 -7.67 0.95
C GLY A 140 -9.90 -8.20 -0.44
N ASP A 141 -10.51 -7.65 -1.50
CA ASP A 141 -10.10 -7.94 -2.87
C ASP A 141 -8.75 -7.29 -3.16
N TYR A 142 -7.99 -7.89 -4.07
CA TYR A 142 -6.65 -7.42 -4.41
C TYR A 142 -6.28 -7.75 -5.85
N LEU A 143 -5.42 -6.92 -6.43
CA LEU A 143 -4.89 -7.11 -7.78
C LEU A 143 -3.35 -7.07 -7.76
N PRO A 144 -2.68 -7.98 -8.48
CA PRO A 144 -1.24 -7.90 -8.68
C PRO A 144 -0.88 -6.85 -9.75
N ASP A 145 0.23 -6.15 -9.53
CA ASP A 145 0.92 -5.35 -10.56
C ASP A 145 2.41 -5.76 -10.58
N ARG A 146 3.09 -5.54 -11.72
CA ARG A 146 4.48 -5.97 -11.98
C ARG A 146 5.44 -4.83 -12.30
N ARG A 147 5.00 -3.58 -12.27
CA ARG A 147 5.86 -2.43 -12.66
C ARG A 147 5.85 -1.31 -11.64
N GLY A 148 4.65 -0.95 -11.19
CA GLY A 148 4.44 0.04 -10.14
C GLY A 148 3.06 -0.14 -9.55
N ALA A 149 2.75 0.62 -8.52
CA ALA A 149 1.42 0.58 -7.94
C ALA A 149 1.03 1.94 -7.37
N VAL A 150 -0.26 2.25 -7.51
CA VAL A 150 -0.89 3.43 -6.92
C VAL A 150 -1.81 2.97 -5.81
N LEU A 151 -1.54 3.43 -4.59
CA LEU A 151 -2.47 3.31 -3.49
C LEU A 151 -3.21 4.63 -3.33
N THR A 152 -4.48 4.65 -3.73
CA THR A 152 -5.32 5.86 -3.70
C THR A 152 -6.63 5.61 -2.95
N GLY A 153 -7.17 6.68 -2.38
CA GLY A 153 -8.48 6.67 -1.73
C GLY A 153 -9.66 6.71 -2.71
N LEU A 154 -9.38 6.91 -3.99
CA LEU A 154 -10.38 6.91 -5.05
C LEU A 154 -10.95 5.49 -5.26
N THR A 155 -12.21 5.44 -5.67
CA THR A 155 -12.89 4.20 -6.05
C THR A 155 -12.51 3.79 -7.47
N GLU A 156 -12.34 4.76 -8.36
CA GLU A 156 -11.89 4.54 -9.73
C GLU A 156 -10.37 4.67 -9.83
N PRO A 157 -9.71 3.90 -10.73
CA PRO A 157 -8.29 4.04 -11.01
C PRO A 157 -7.90 5.45 -11.47
N ASP A 158 -6.69 5.87 -11.12
CA ASP A 158 -6.16 7.18 -11.50
C ASP A 158 -5.20 7.02 -12.68
N ALA A 159 -5.75 7.12 -13.89
CA ALA A 159 -5.00 6.82 -15.12
C ALA A 159 -3.71 7.63 -15.30
N GLU A 160 -3.64 8.85 -14.74
CA GLU A 160 -2.42 9.68 -14.77
C GLU A 160 -1.34 9.10 -13.85
N LEU A 161 -1.71 8.76 -12.61
CA LEU A 161 -0.78 8.12 -11.67
C LEU A 161 -0.39 6.72 -12.13
N ASP A 162 -1.33 5.95 -12.68
CA ASP A 162 -1.07 4.62 -13.22
C ASP A 162 -0.06 4.69 -14.37
N ALA A 163 -0.23 5.63 -15.30
CA ALA A 163 0.74 5.85 -16.38
C ALA A 163 2.11 6.30 -15.84
N LEU A 164 2.13 7.15 -14.81
CA LEU A 164 3.36 7.61 -14.18
C LEU A 164 4.15 6.47 -13.54
N VAL A 165 3.51 5.64 -12.70
CA VAL A 165 4.23 4.55 -12.00
C VAL A 165 4.66 3.42 -12.93
N ASN A 166 4.00 3.28 -14.09
CA ASN A 166 4.29 2.27 -15.11
C ASN A 166 5.31 2.74 -16.18
N ASP A 167 5.79 3.98 -16.10
CA ASP A 167 6.77 4.53 -17.05
C ASP A 167 8.09 3.74 -16.99
N LEU A 168 8.52 3.22 -18.14
CA LEU A 168 9.71 2.38 -18.25
C LEU A 168 11.01 3.10 -17.90
N LYS A 169 11.02 4.45 -17.93
CA LYS A 169 12.21 5.23 -17.60
C LYS A 169 12.72 4.96 -16.18
N TRP A 170 11.82 4.61 -15.26
CA TRP A 170 12.18 4.45 -13.85
C TRP A 170 13.14 3.28 -13.64
N ALA A 171 13.01 2.21 -14.42
CA ALA A 171 13.86 1.02 -14.30
C ALA A 171 15.35 1.32 -14.44
N GLU A 172 15.71 2.39 -15.16
CA GLU A 172 17.09 2.86 -15.36
C GLU A 172 17.45 4.06 -14.47
N SER A 173 16.46 4.69 -13.82
CA SER A 173 16.65 5.87 -12.97
C SER A 173 17.21 5.49 -11.60
N SER A 174 17.99 6.39 -10.99
CA SER A 174 18.36 6.25 -9.58
C SER A 174 17.16 6.48 -8.65
N HIS A 175 17.27 6.06 -7.39
CA HIS A 175 16.23 6.38 -6.40
C HIS A 175 16.07 7.89 -6.18
N GLU A 176 17.15 8.68 -6.22
CA GLU A 176 17.08 10.14 -6.10
C GLU A 176 16.34 10.78 -7.27
N GLU A 177 16.63 10.36 -8.50
CA GLU A 177 15.93 10.83 -9.71
C GLU A 177 14.45 10.44 -9.68
N THR A 178 14.17 9.22 -9.23
CA THR A 178 12.80 8.71 -9.08
C THR A 178 12.02 9.57 -8.07
N VAL A 179 12.59 9.82 -6.88
CA VAL A 179 11.95 10.70 -5.87
C VAL A 179 11.74 12.11 -6.41
N ALA A 180 12.74 12.69 -7.09
CA ALA A 180 12.64 14.02 -7.68
C ALA A 180 11.53 14.11 -8.73
N GLY A 181 11.30 13.04 -9.50
CA GLY A 181 10.24 12.98 -10.49
C GLY A 181 8.83 12.72 -9.92
N LEU A 182 8.71 11.95 -8.83
CA LEU A 182 7.41 11.66 -8.20
C LEU A 182 6.90 12.81 -7.33
N ARG A 183 7.79 13.52 -6.66
CA ARG A 183 7.44 14.54 -5.65
C ARG A 183 6.52 15.64 -6.18
N PRO A 184 6.77 16.30 -7.34
CA PRO A 184 5.90 17.37 -7.82
C PRO A 184 4.48 16.91 -8.11
N VAL A 185 4.32 15.68 -8.64
CA VAL A 185 3.00 15.10 -8.92
C VAL A 185 2.26 14.85 -7.61
N LEU A 186 2.95 14.27 -6.62
CA LEU A 186 2.39 14.02 -5.28
C LEU A 186 2.03 15.31 -4.54
N GLU A 187 2.81 16.37 -4.71
CA GLU A 187 2.58 17.67 -4.07
C GLU A 187 1.25 18.28 -4.53
N VAL A 188 0.98 18.26 -5.84
CA VAL A 188 -0.32 18.68 -6.40
C VAL A 188 -1.48 17.85 -5.84
N ARG A 189 -1.28 16.53 -5.64
CA ARG A 189 -2.33 15.67 -5.04
C ARG A 189 -2.50 15.95 -3.54
N ALA A 190 -1.41 16.25 -2.84
CA ALA A 190 -1.42 16.55 -1.42
C ALA A 190 -2.11 17.88 -1.13
N GLU A 191 -1.85 18.92 -1.94
CA GLU A 191 -2.51 20.23 -1.85
C GLU A 191 -4.02 20.13 -2.01
N ARG A 192 -4.52 19.28 -2.91
CA ARG A 192 -5.96 19.03 -3.06
C ARG A 192 -6.57 18.34 -1.84
N ALA A 193 -5.78 17.59 -1.08
CA ALA A 193 -6.22 16.91 0.13
C ALA A 193 -6.10 17.78 1.41
N LEU A 194 -5.55 18.99 1.31
CA LEU A 194 -5.31 19.93 2.41
C LEU A 194 -6.54 20.75 2.82
N GLU A 195 -7.76 20.36 2.45
CA GLU A 195 -9.00 21.00 2.96
C GLU A 195 -9.14 20.93 4.50
N ASN A 196 -8.28 20.18 5.20
CA ASN A 196 -8.25 20.08 6.65
C ASN A 196 -6.91 20.61 7.20
N ASP A 197 -6.97 21.62 8.07
CA ASP A 197 -5.83 22.21 8.79
C ASP A 197 -4.85 21.13 9.30
N GLY A 198 -3.64 21.11 8.74
CA GLY A 198 -2.58 20.21 9.15
C GLY A 198 -1.33 20.35 8.28
N GLU A 199 -0.16 20.31 8.92
CA GLU A 199 1.12 20.27 8.21
C GLU A 199 1.25 18.90 7.51
N ILE A 200 1.62 18.93 6.23
CA ILE A 200 1.97 17.73 5.46
C ILE A 200 3.47 17.70 5.24
N GLN A 201 4.06 16.52 5.36
CA GLN A 201 5.48 16.28 5.16
C GLN A 201 5.67 15.22 4.08
N PHE A 202 6.61 15.48 3.18
CA PHE A 202 6.98 14.51 2.17
C PHE A 202 7.62 13.29 2.85
N GLU A 203 7.14 12.11 2.50
CA GLU A 203 7.62 10.82 3.00
C GLU A 203 8.06 9.99 1.79
N ALA A 204 9.33 9.58 1.79
CA ALA A 204 9.84 8.63 0.83
C ALA A 204 10.63 7.52 1.54
N ALA A 205 10.59 6.33 0.96
CA ALA A 205 11.38 5.20 1.40
C ALA A 205 11.86 4.37 0.21
N LEU A 206 13.04 3.78 0.36
CA LEU A 206 13.63 2.85 -0.59
C LEU A 206 13.75 1.48 0.07
N ILE A 207 13.25 0.43 -0.59
CA ILE A 207 13.71 -0.93 -0.33
C ILE A 207 14.72 -1.33 -1.40
N ARG A 208 15.98 -1.45 -0.98
CA ARG A 208 17.12 -1.55 -1.88
C ARG A 208 17.21 -2.93 -2.53
N ARG A 209 17.53 -2.96 -3.81
CA ARG A 209 17.88 -4.14 -4.61
C ARG A 209 19.29 -4.62 -4.30
N GLY A 210 19.44 -5.92 -4.05
CA GLY A 210 20.72 -6.54 -3.76
C GLY A 210 21.35 -6.12 -2.42
N GLY A 211 22.36 -6.89 -2.01
CA GLY A 211 23.19 -6.62 -0.83
C GLY A 211 23.19 -7.74 0.20
N SER A 212 24.35 -8.01 0.79
CA SER A 212 24.53 -8.90 1.94
C SER A 212 24.19 -8.22 3.28
N ARG A 213 23.72 -6.97 3.25
CA ARG A 213 23.44 -6.16 4.43
C ARG A 213 22.11 -6.58 5.08
N ARG A 214 22.11 -6.49 6.41
CA ARG A 214 21.03 -6.96 7.29
C ARG A 214 19.74 -6.11 7.25
N ARG A 215 19.75 -4.93 6.62
CA ARG A 215 18.59 -4.03 6.44
C ARG A 215 18.60 -3.49 5.02
N ARG A 216 17.46 -3.63 4.32
CA ARG A 216 17.28 -3.17 2.93
C ARG A 216 16.35 -1.97 2.83
N PHE A 217 15.60 -1.65 3.89
CA PHE A 217 14.72 -0.50 3.96
C PHE A 217 15.43 0.77 4.45
N TYR A 218 15.22 1.88 3.75
CA TYR A 218 15.78 3.21 4.06
C TYR A 218 14.68 4.26 3.95
N ARG A 219 14.62 5.18 4.92
CA ARG A 219 13.89 6.45 4.77
C ARG A 219 14.78 7.42 3.99
N LEU A 220 14.21 8.12 3.02
CA LEU A 220 14.91 9.10 2.18
C LEU A 220 14.62 10.53 2.65
#